data_AF-A0A9W9ZI77-F1
#
_entry.id   AF-A0A9W9ZI77-F1
#
_cell.length_a   1.000
_cell.length_b   1.000
_cell.length_c   1.000
_cell.angle_alpha   90.00
_cell.angle_beta   90.00
_cell.angle_gamma   90.00
#
_symmetry.space_group_name_H-M   'P 1'
#
loop_
_entity.id
_entity.type
_entity.pdbx_description
1 polymer ?
#
loop_
_entity_poly.entity_id
_entity_poly.type
_entity_poly.pdbx_seq_one_letter_code
_entity_poly.pdbx_strand_id
1 'polypeptide(L)'
;MQSESSEDQQTRKYRNEKPLNHSNEFRNAKYHKDHENFTSSGINVDGLSSTKQHGLAGTENTISYQDLPRPVSARAGSEDKNTEKWEAIQVTRQKGVLTNLLIVLVLLGLGRLSRGWNQTGIKWADIPDIGDWLVKPENRAVLSTCYVISLLVITGFRYNRQNILTSLLFIIGAANAYIYRTVTGSLQLPWIPNEPITKGIRAARVTYCCVATMAVWNMILLYRTKRNCEKRRTFQEYICEVCGSLEGLLSAMLLLEMLLQRPHNVTLLAVFVVQEHLLSKIFWNSQVKTWLVILSSLWMGHAMYFSLGNSNSLASVDISAGYVGLEDFVPSVVGSLTYVATYCGPILWMIAAVLSIVRNARDMNRLWNSFHQACYVITLCQALILCVYCTLVFGQRYHLFVWSVFSPKLLYEAFKTILLSLCVVLVLCLARFVVRTKGFDAEKSE
;
A
#
# COMPACT_ATOMS: atom_id res chain seq x y z
N MET A 1 34.27 -5.35 66.49
CA MET A 1 35.24 -6.37 66.94
C MET A 1 35.61 -7.18 65.70
N GLN A 2 36.90 -7.23 65.37
CA GLN A 2 37.58 -7.87 64.23
C GLN A 2 37.59 -7.18 62.84
N SER A 3 38.85 -6.87 62.44
CA SER A 3 39.46 -6.63 61.13
C SER A 3 39.49 -7.94 60.29
N GLU A 4 39.98 -8.12 59.05
CA GLU A 4 40.81 -7.39 58.07
C GLU A 4 40.87 -8.24 56.76
N SER A 5 41.24 -7.61 55.62
CA SER A 5 41.96 -8.15 54.44
C SER A 5 41.26 -9.15 53.49
N SER A 6 41.10 -8.83 52.19
CA SER A 6 42.02 -9.07 51.03
C SER A 6 41.68 -10.39 50.32
N GLU A 7 41.08 -10.37 49.13
CA GLU A 7 41.67 -10.26 47.77
C GLU A 7 41.66 -11.62 47.04
N ASP A 8 41.08 -11.59 45.83
CA ASP A 8 41.43 -12.35 44.63
C ASP A 8 41.58 -13.89 44.66
N GLN A 9 40.58 -14.56 44.07
CA GLN A 9 40.77 -15.39 42.88
C GLN A 9 39.41 -15.84 42.32
N GLN A 10 38.92 -15.23 41.23
CA GLN A 10 38.81 -15.94 39.95
C GLN A 10 38.40 -15.00 38.81
N THR A 11 39.31 -14.91 37.85
CA THR A 11 39.28 -14.11 36.64
C THR A 11 38.48 -14.79 35.52
N ARG A 12 37.90 -13.96 34.64
CA ARG A 12 37.70 -14.18 33.18
C ARG A 12 36.82 -15.35 32.72
N LYS A 13 35.61 -15.02 32.24
CA LYS A 13 35.20 -15.38 30.88
C LYS A 13 34.16 -14.42 30.31
N TYR A 14 34.65 -13.50 29.49
CA TYR A 14 33.90 -12.61 28.62
C TYR A 14 33.21 -13.38 27.49
N ARG A 15 32.01 -12.92 27.14
CA ARG A 15 31.49 -12.73 25.78
C ARG A 15 31.47 -13.94 24.84
N ASN A 16 30.27 -14.52 24.66
CA ASN A 16 29.82 -15.08 23.38
C ASN A 16 28.30 -15.39 23.41
N GLU A 17 27.47 -14.42 23.07
CA GLU A 17 26.15 -14.70 22.47
C GLU A 17 25.92 -13.72 21.33
N LYS A 18 25.78 -14.28 20.11
CA LYS A 18 25.55 -13.57 18.86
C LYS A 18 24.08 -13.15 18.77
N PRO A 19 23.74 -11.87 18.56
CA PRO A 19 22.43 -11.51 18.03
C PRO A 19 22.44 -11.66 16.50
N LEU A 20 21.49 -12.42 15.96
CA LEU A 20 21.26 -12.57 14.51
C LEU A 20 20.87 -11.21 13.90
N ASN A 21 21.64 -10.78 12.90
CA ASN A 21 21.42 -9.57 12.12
C ASN A 21 20.20 -9.70 11.19
N HIS A 22 19.16 -8.89 11.43
CA HIS A 22 18.21 -8.45 10.41
C HIS A 22 18.54 -7.00 10.03
N SER A 23 19.47 -6.81 9.09
CA SER A 23 19.89 -5.48 8.62
C SER A 23 20.31 -5.45 7.15
N ASN A 24 19.71 -6.30 6.31
CA ASN A 24 20.15 -6.47 4.92
C ASN A 24 19.42 -5.62 3.86
N GLU A 25 18.58 -4.65 4.22
CA GLU A 25 18.06 -3.67 3.23
C GLU A 25 18.45 -2.21 3.50
N PHE A 26 19.13 -1.91 4.62
CA PHE A 26 19.53 -0.52 4.94
C PHE A 26 21.00 -0.18 4.63
N ARG A 27 21.78 -1.10 4.04
CA ARG A 27 23.23 -0.90 3.85
C ARG A 27 23.65 -0.22 2.53
N ASN A 28 22.72 0.09 1.61
CA ASN A 28 23.06 0.69 0.31
C ASN A 28 22.72 2.18 0.15
N ALA A 29 22.50 2.92 1.25
CA ALA A 29 22.23 4.35 1.15
C ALA A 29 22.84 5.18 2.29
N LYS A 30 24.18 5.17 2.44
CA LYS A 30 24.91 6.30 3.07
C LYS A 30 26.44 6.20 2.89
N TYR A 31 26.96 6.96 1.93
CA TYR A 31 28.28 7.62 1.88
C TYR A 31 28.13 8.63 0.73
N HIS A 32 27.93 9.93 0.96
CA HIS A 32 28.91 10.89 1.46
C HIS A 32 28.22 11.98 2.30
N LYS A 33 28.88 12.38 3.39
CA LYS A 33 28.57 13.56 4.19
C LYS A 33 29.79 14.47 4.03
N ASP A 34 29.70 15.48 3.17
CA ASP A 34 30.64 16.60 3.20
C ASP A 34 29.91 17.79 3.80
N HIS A 35 30.47 18.29 4.89
CA HIS A 35 30.07 19.50 5.58
C HIS A 35 30.48 20.71 4.74
N GLU A 36 29.53 21.55 4.33
CA GLU A 36 29.81 22.98 4.12
C GLU A 36 28.67 23.82 4.71
N ASN A 37 29.07 24.72 5.62
CA ASN A 37 28.24 25.69 6.30
C ASN A 37 27.73 26.73 5.29
N PHE A 38 26.42 26.97 5.24
CA PHE A 38 25.88 28.17 4.62
C PHE A 38 25.37 29.12 5.72
N THR A 39 26.16 30.17 5.95
CA THR A 39 25.76 31.38 6.68
C THR A 39 24.67 32.10 5.87
N SER A 40 23.50 32.23 6.49
CA SER A 40 22.39 33.07 6.03
C SER A 40 22.67 34.53 6.38
N SER A 41 23.08 35.36 5.42
CA SER A 41 23.03 36.82 5.54
C SER A 41 21.73 37.34 4.94
N GLY A 42 20.83 37.81 5.80
CA GLY A 42 19.60 38.50 5.42
C GLY A 42 19.89 39.83 4.75
N ILE A 43 19.14 40.11 3.68
CA ILE A 43 19.10 41.43 3.05
C ILE A 43 17.83 42.11 3.58
N ASN A 44 18.03 43.06 4.50
CA ASN A 44 17.04 44.09 4.82
C ASN A 44 17.16 45.20 3.77
N VAL A 45 16.03 45.62 3.20
CA VAL A 45 15.91 46.79 2.34
C VAL A 45 15.04 47.81 3.07
N ASP A 46 15.70 48.79 3.67
CA ASP A 46 15.21 50.15 3.96
C ASP A 46 16.38 51.04 3.49
N GLY A 47 16.26 51.96 2.54
CA GLY A 47 15.28 53.03 2.46
C GLY A 47 15.91 54.31 3.04
N LEU A 48 16.74 55.04 2.29
CA LEU A 48 16.82 56.51 2.42
C LEU A 48 17.52 57.20 1.24
N SER A 49 17.04 58.41 1.02
CA SER A 49 17.07 59.27 -0.14
C SER A 49 18.22 60.28 -0.20
N SER A 50 18.44 60.79 -1.42
CA SER A 50 18.82 62.17 -1.77
C SER A 50 20.26 62.61 -1.48
N THR A 51 20.99 63.09 -2.49
CA THR A 51 20.99 64.48 -3.00
C THR A 51 22.21 64.70 -3.93
N LYS A 52 21.98 65.35 -5.10
CA LYS A 52 22.81 66.26 -5.94
C LYS A 52 24.36 66.10 -5.92
N GLN A 53 25.11 66.27 -7.01
CA GLN A 53 25.17 67.48 -7.84
C GLN A 53 26.21 67.31 -8.98
N HIS A 54 25.86 67.83 -10.17
CA HIS A 54 26.68 68.45 -11.24
C HIS A 54 27.99 67.82 -11.73
N GLY A 55 28.07 67.67 -13.06
CA GLY A 55 29.30 67.34 -13.78
C GLY A 55 30.13 68.57 -14.18
N LEU A 56 31.32 68.29 -14.73
CA LEU A 56 31.94 69.06 -15.80
C LEU A 56 33.06 68.23 -16.45
N ALA A 57 33.22 68.42 -17.74
CA ALA A 57 34.21 67.83 -18.62
C ALA A 57 35.62 68.43 -18.42
N GLY A 58 36.64 67.73 -18.94
CA GLY A 58 37.84 68.37 -19.48
C GLY A 58 39.18 67.72 -19.15
N THR A 59 39.78 67.11 -20.19
CA THR A 59 41.20 67.19 -20.61
C THR A 59 42.31 66.78 -19.62
N GLU A 60 42.97 65.64 -19.91
CA GLU A 60 44.33 65.54 -20.51
C GLU A 60 45.49 65.70 -19.50
N ASN A 61 46.19 64.60 -19.16
CA ASN A 61 47.56 64.31 -19.65
C ASN A 61 48.28 63.19 -18.87
N THR A 62 48.75 62.20 -19.64
CA THR A 62 50.00 61.41 -19.56
C THR A 62 50.70 61.15 -18.23
N ILE A 63 50.91 59.87 -17.86
CA ILE A 63 52.22 59.29 -17.46
C ILE A 63 52.28 57.79 -17.87
N SER A 64 53.41 57.40 -18.48
CA SER A 64 53.80 56.06 -18.94
C SER A 64 54.04 55.08 -17.80
N TYR A 65 53.77 53.78 -17.97
CA TYR A 65 54.64 52.71 -17.41
C TYR A 65 54.51 51.42 -18.25
N GLN A 66 55.66 50.94 -18.70
CA GLN A 66 55.91 49.55 -19.10
C GLN A 66 55.56 48.60 -17.95
N ASP A 67 54.82 47.53 -18.26
CA ASP A 67 55.20 46.12 -18.02
C ASP A 67 53.96 45.23 -17.86
N LEU A 68 53.83 44.29 -18.79
CA LEU A 68 52.91 43.16 -18.73
C LEU A 68 53.15 42.31 -17.47
N PRO A 69 52.08 41.73 -16.92
CA PRO A 69 52.08 40.29 -16.69
C PRO A 69 51.02 39.58 -17.54
N ARG A 70 51.40 38.42 -18.07
CA ARG A 70 50.58 37.47 -18.84
C ARG A 70 49.27 37.10 -18.14
N PRO A 71 48.22 36.70 -18.89
CA PRO A 71 46.96 36.28 -18.29
C PRO A 71 47.15 35.01 -17.46
N VAL A 72 46.64 35.04 -16.23
CA VAL A 72 46.47 33.88 -15.36
C VAL A 72 45.65 32.85 -16.12
N SER A 73 46.21 31.64 -16.32
CA SER A 73 45.49 30.54 -16.95
C SER A 73 44.22 30.25 -16.15
N ALA A 74 43.07 30.42 -16.79
CA ALA A 74 41.81 29.98 -16.26
C ALA A 74 41.87 28.47 -15.99
N ARG A 75 41.31 28.11 -14.85
CA ARG A 75 41.30 26.80 -14.20
C ARG A 75 40.49 25.79 -15.02
N ALA A 76 41.10 25.18 -16.03
CA ALA A 76 40.48 24.16 -16.88
C ALA A 76 40.01 22.90 -16.11
N GLY A 77 40.56 22.62 -14.92
CA GLY A 77 40.22 21.41 -14.15
C GLY A 77 38.92 21.46 -13.33
N SER A 78 38.24 22.61 -13.20
CA SER A 78 37.00 22.72 -12.42
C SER A 78 35.72 22.71 -13.26
N GLU A 79 35.81 23.04 -14.56
CA GLU A 79 34.66 22.97 -15.46
C GLU A 79 34.35 21.53 -15.84
N ASP A 80 35.35 20.71 -16.19
CA ASP A 80 35.15 19.30 -16.56
C ASP A 80 34.47 18.45 -15.47
N LYS A 81 34.85 18.64 -14.20
CA LYS A 81 34.22 17.92 -13.07
C LYS A 81 32.76 18.34 -12.84
N ASN A 82 32.42 19.59 -13.12
CA ASN A 82 31.04 20.05 -13.02
C ASN A 82 30.21 19.52 -14.19
N THR A 83 30.77 19.49 -15.40
CA THR A 83 30.13 18.93 -16.60
C THR A 83 29.85 17.43 -16.42
N GLU A 84 30.83 16.63 -15.99
CA GLU A 84 30.65 15.20 -15.69
C GLU A 84 29.58 14.96 -14.60
N LYS A 85 29.53 15.83 -13.58
CA LYS A 85 28.51 15.75 -12.52
C LYS A 85 27.11 16.07 -13.05
N TRP A 86 26.96 17.07 -13.91
CA TRP A 86 25.68 17.41 -14.54
C TRP A 86 25.22 16.30 -15.50
N GLU A 87 26.13 15.72 -16.27
CA GLU A 87 25.85 14.57 -17.13
C GLU A 87 25.42 13.34 -16.32
N ALA A 88 26.12 13.03 -15.22
CA ALA A 88 25.74 11.94 -14.33
C ALA A 88 24.35 12.16 -13.70
N ILE A 89 24.01 13.39 -13.31
CA ILE A 89 22.68 13.75 -12.79
C ILE A 89 21.61 13.58 -13.88
N GLN A 90 21.89 14.01 -15.11
CA GLN A 90 20.97 13.87 -16.24
C GLN A 90 20.72 12.41 -16.60
N VAL A 91 21.77 11.58 -16.66
CA VAL A 91 21.67 10.13 -16.92
C VAL A 91 20.87 9.44 -15.80
N THR A 92 21.09 9.81 -14.54
CA THR A 92 20.35 9.26 -13.40
C THR A 92 18.88 9.64 -13.44
N ARG A 93 18.58 10.90 -13.82
CA ARG A 93 17.21 11.39 -14.02
C ARG A 93 16.51 10.67 -15.17
N GLN A 94 17.19 10.48 -16.31
CA GLN A 94 16.65 9.75 -17.46
C GLN A 94 16.36 8.28 -17.11
N LYS A 95 17.27 7.60 -16.40
CA LYS A 95 17.04 6.23 -15.89
C LYS A 95 15.80 6.15 -14.98
N GLY A 96 15.61 7.15 -14.10
CA GLY A 96 14.42 7.24 -13.25
C GLY A 96 13.12 7.41 -14.03
N VAL A 97 13.13 8.27 -15.06
CA VAL A 97 11.97 8.48 -15.95
C VAL A 97 11.64 7.21 -16.74
N LEU A 98 12.65 6.56 -17.34
CA LEU A 98 12.45 5.32 -18.10
C LEU A 98 11.89 4.20 -17.20
N THR A 99 12.38 4.08 -15.97
CA THR A 99 11.87 3.11 -14.99
C THR A 99 10.41 3.37 -14.67
N ASN A 100 10.03 4.63 -14.43
CA ASN A 100 8.64 4.99 -14.16
C ASN A 100 7.73 4.73 -15.38
N LEU A 101 8.20 5.04 -16.60
CA LEU A 101 7.47 4.72 -17.83
C LEU A 101 7.25 3.21 -17.98
N LEU A 102 8.27 2.41 -17.73
CA LEU A 102 8.15 0.95 -17.76
C LEU A 102 7.14 0.45 -16.71
N ILE A 103 7.18 0.97 -15.48
CA ILE A 103 6.19 0.61 -14.45
C ILE A 103 4.76 0.97 -14.91
N VAL A 104 4.56 2.15 -15.51
CA VAL A 104 3.25 2.56 -16.03
C VAL A 104 2.79 1.63 -17.16
N LEU A 105 3.68 1.26 -18.08
CA LEU A 105 3.34 0.31 -19.15
C LEU A 105 2.94 -1.06 -18.59
N VAL A 106 3.66 -1.56 -17.58
CA VAL A 106 3.30 -2.81 -16.89
C VAL A 106 1.95 -2.68 -16.20
N LEU A 107 1.68 -1.58 -15.50
CA LEU A 107 0.39 -1.32 -14.85
C LEU A 107 -0.77 -1.30 -15.87
N LEU A 108 -0.58 -0.65 -17.02
CA LEU A 108 -1.57 -0.64 -18.10
C LEU A 108 -1.79 -2.04 -18.69
N GLY A 109 -0.72 -2.81 -18.89
CA GLY A 109 -0.82 -4.21 -19.34
C GLY A 109 -1.60 -5.08 -18.35
N LEU A 110 -1.29 -4.98 -17.06
CA LEU A 110 -2.01 -5.69 -16.00
C LEU A 110 -3.48 -5.24 -15.90
N GLY A 111 -3.76 -3.96 -16.10
CA GLY A 111 -5.14 -3.43 -16.13
C GLY A 111 -5.94 -3.92 -17.35
N ARG A 112 -5.29 -4.12 -18.50
CA ARG A 112 -5.90 -4.74 -19.68
C ARG A 112 -6.18 -6.22 -19.45
N LEU A 113 -5.24 -6.94 -18.83
CA LEU A 113 -5.43 -8.33 -18.44
C LEU A 113 -6.59 -8.48 -17.45
N SER A 114 -6.63 -7.65 -16.40
CA SER A 114 -7.69 -7.73 -15.38
C SER A 114 -9.08 -7.48 -15.94
N ARG A 115 -9.20 -6.54 -16.89
CA ARG A 115 -10.46 -6.24 -17.57
C ARG A 115 -10.94 -7.38 -18.49
N GLY A 116 -10.01 -8.12 -19.10
CA GLY A 116 -10.34 -9.26 -19.96
C GLY A 116 -10.58 -10.56 -19.20
N TRP A 117 -10.37 -10.57 -17.87
CA TRP A 117 -10.40 -11.78 -17.08
C TRP A 117 -11.82 -12.31 -16.87
N ASN A 118 -12.68 -11.47 -16.31
CA ASN A 118 -14.11 -11.71 -16.17
C ASN A 118 -14.87 -10.61 -16.91
N GLN A 119 -15.65 -10.96 -17.92
CA GLN A 119 -16.45 -9.99 -18.66
C GLN A 119 -17.73 -9.66 -17.89
N THR A 120 -17.95 -8.37 -17.63
CA THR A 120 -19.14 -7.89 -16.92
C THR A 120 -20.12 -7.22 -17.87
N GLY A 121 -21.39 -7.63 -17.83
CA GLY A 121 -22.48 -7.03 -18.59
C GLY A 121 -23.02 -7.93 -19.71
N ILE A 122 -24.17 -7.54 -20.28
CA ILE A 122 -24.95 -8.40 -21.19
C ILE A 122 -24.39 -8.41 -22.61
N LYS A 123 -23.75 -7.31 -23.06
CA LYS A 123 -23.36 -7.11 -24.46
C LYS A 123 -22.40 -8.19 -25.02
N TRP A 124 -21.64 -8.83 -24.15
CA TRP A 124 -20.63 -9.83 -24.54
C TRP A 124 -20.71 -11.10 -23.68
N ALA A 125 -21.84 -11.32 -23.00
CA ALA A 125 -22.02 -12.47 -22.11
C ALA A 125 -21.93 -13.82 -22.85
N ASP A 126 -22.15 -13.82 -24.16
CA ASP A 126 -22.14 -15.03 -24.99
C ASP A 126 -20.72 -15.50 -25.34
N ILE A 127 -19.71 -14.64 -25.14
CA ILE A 127 -18.31 -14.93 -25.48
C ILE A 127 -17.59 -15.42 -24.22
N PRO A 128 -16.95 -16.60 -24.25
CA PRO A 128 -16.22 -17.11 -23.09
C PRO A 128 -15.05 -16.20 -22.76
N ASP A 129 -14.91 -15.84 -21.49
CA ASP A 129 -13.78 -15.10 -20.97
C ASP A 129 -12.65 -16.01 -20.45
N ILE A 130 -11.58 -15.42 -19.91
CA ILE A 130 -10.42 -16.17 -19.41
C ILE A 130 -10.84 -16.99 -18.17
N GLY A 131 -11.69 -16.43 -17.31
CA GLY A 131 -12.23 -17.10 -16.14
C GLY A 131 -13.03 -18.35 -16.51
N ASP A 132 -13.98 -18.21 -17.44
CA ASP A 132 -14.81 -19.29 -17.96
C ASP A 132 -13.98 -20.39 -18.59
N TRP A 133 -12.96 -20.03 -19.37
CA TRP A 133 -12.03 -20.99 -19.96
C TRP A 133 -11.26 -21.78 -18.89
N LEU A 134 -10.78 -21.12 -17.83
CA LEU A 134 -10.06 -21.77 -16.73
C LEU A 134 -10.94 -22.70 -15.88
N VAL A 135 -12.24 -22.41 -15.77
CA VAL A 135 -13.18 -23.21 -14.97
C VAL A 135 -13.59 -24.52 -15.66
N LYS A 136 -13.39 -24.62 -16.99
CA LYS A 136 -13.69 -25.86 -17.74
C LYS A 136 -12.94 -27.06 -17.15
N PRO A 137 -13.57 -28.25 -17.07
CA PRO A 137 -12.96 -29.44 -16.47
C PRO A 137 -11.66 -29.87 -17.17
N GLU A 138 -11.55 -29.61 -18.47
CA GLU A 138 -10.35 -29.89 -19.29
C GLU A 138 -9.12 -29.08 -18.83
N ASN A 139 -9.34 -27.86 -18.33
CA ASN A 139 -8.27 -26.91 -17.99
C ASN A 139 -7.92 -26.88 -16.50
N ARG A 140 -8.41 -27.84 -15.71
CA ARG A 140 -8.18 -27.89 -14.24
C ARG A 140 -6.70 -27.90 -13.85
N ALA A 141 -5.85 -28.55 -14.64
CA ALA A 141 -4.40 -28.55 -14.41
C ALA A 141 -3.79 -27.15 -14.58
N VAL A 142 -4.25 -26.39 -15.58
CA VAL A 142 -3.83 -25.00 -15.81
C VAL A 142 -4.32 -24.12 -14.67
N LEU A 143 -5.59 -24.25 -14.26
CA LEU A 143 -6.15 -23.52 -13.13
C LEU A 143 -5.38 -23.79 -11.83
N SER A 144 -5.03 -25.05 -11.55
CA SER A 144 -4.22 -25.44 -10.38
C SER A 144 -2.83 -24.80 -10.43
N THR A 145 -2.18 -24.81 -11.59
CA THR A 145 -0.87 -24.18 -11.78
C THR A 145 -0.94 -22.67 -11.60
N CYS A 146 -1.93 -22.00 -12.20
CA CYS A 146 -2.17 -20.57 -12.02
C CYS A 146 -2.43 -20.22 -10.55
N TYR A 147 -3.21 -21.04 -9.84
CA TYR A 147 -3.49 -20.84 -8.42
C TYR A 147 -2.19 -20.92 -7.60
N VAL A 148 -1.36 -21.96 -7.80
CA VAL A 148 -0.08 -22.11 -7.09
C VAL A 148 0.88 -20.95 -7.39
N ILE A 149 1.01 -20.54 -8.65
CA ILE A 149 1.81 -19.36 -9.02
C ILE A 149 1.29 -18.11 -8.29
N SER A 150 -0.03 -17.96 -8.21
CA SER A 150 -0.66 -16.83 -7.51
C SER A 150 -0.34 -16.84 -6.01
N LEU A 151 -0.36 -18.01 -5.36
CA LEU A 151 0.06 -18.14 -3.96
C LEU A 151 1.51 -17.72 -3.75
N LEU A 152 2.41 -18.16 -4.64
CA LEU A 152 3.84 -17.83 -4.58
C LEU A 152 4.07 -16.32 -4.78
N VAL A 153 3.39 -15.71 -5.75
CA VAL A 153 3.47 -14.27 -6.00
C VAL A 153 2.96 -13.48 -4.79
N ILE A 154 1.76 -13.79 -4.29
CA ILE A 154 1.18 -13.09 -3.14
C ILE A 154 2.10 -13.25 -1.92
N THR A 155 2.51 -14.48 -1.61
CA THR A 155 3.41 -14.75 -0.47
C THR A 155 4.73 -14.01 -0.62
N GLY A 156 5.36 -14.04 -1.81
CA GLY A 156 6.63 -13.38 -2.07
C GLY A 156 6.58 -11.86 -1.86
N PHE A 157 5.54 -11.19 -2.38
CA PHE A 157 5.36 -9.75 -2.18
C PHE A 157 5.05 -9.36 -0.73
N ARG A 158 4.40 -10.25 0.04
CA ARG A 158 4.03 -10.00 1.44
C ARG A 158 5.13 -10.37 2.43
N TYR A 159 5.97 -11.37 2.12
CA TYR A 159 6.95 -11.97 3.04
C TYR A 159 7.89 -10.94 3.68
N ASN A 160 8.46 -10.02 2.89
CA ASN A 160 9.40 -9.01 3.39
C ASN A 160 8.74 -7.82 4.10
N ARG A 161 7.41 -7.67 4.01
CA ARG A 161 6.70 -6.50 4.53
C ARG A 161 6.08 -6.71 5.90
N GLN A 162 6.15 -7.92 6.45
CA GLN A 162 5.47 -8.30 7.67
C GLN A 162 6.37 -9.11 8.61
N ASN A 163 5.88 -9.35 9.82
CA ASN A 163 6.62 -10.10 10.83
C ASN A 163 6.75 -11.59 10.47
N ILE A 164 7.81 -12.25 10.93
CA ILE A 164 8.05 -13.67 10.65
C ILE A 164 6.85 -14.54 11.04
N LEU A 165 6.27 -14.30 12.22
CA LEU A 165 5.09 -15.04 12.69
C LEU A 165 3.89 -14.86 11.75
N THR A 166 3.64 -13.64 11.27
CA THR A 166 2.50 -13.38 10.36
C THR A 166 2.75 -13.97 8.99
N SER A 167 4.00 -13.95 8.50
CA SER A 167 4.41 -14.67 7.28
C SER A 167 4.20 -16.19 7.39
N LEU A 168 4.59 -16.80 8.52
CA LEU A 168 4.39 -18.24 8.75
C LEU A 168 2.90 -18.60 8.79
N LEU A 169 2.10 -17.85 9.55
CA LEU A 169 0.65 -18.04 9.60
C LEU A 169 -0.02 -17.83 8.23
N PHE A 170 0.46 -16.86 7.46
CA PHE A 170 -0.03 -16.62 6.11
C PHE A 170 0.26 -17.81 5.19
N ILE A 171 1.48 -18.38 5.22
CA ILE A 171 1.85 -19.55 4.42
C ILE A 171 1.01 -20.77 4.81
N ILE A 172 0.85 -21.03 6.11
CA ILE A 172 0.02 -22.13 6.61
C ILE A 172 -1.43 -21.95 6.18
N GLY A 173 -1.98 -20.74 6.31
CA GLY A 173 -3.34 -20.43 5.87
C GLY A 173 -3.51 -20.58 4.37
N ALA A 174 -2.58 -20.07 3.55
CA ALA A 174 -2.62 -20.17 2.10
C ALA A 174 -2.55 -21.62 1.62
N ALA A 175 -1.71 -22.44 2.26
CA ALA A 175 -1.65 -23.88 2.00
C ALA A 175 -2.97 -24.57 2.35
N ASN A 176 -3.61 -24.21 3.46
CA ASN A 176 -4.92 -24.76 3.83
C ASN A 176 -6.05 -24.28 2.90
N ALA A 177 -6.00 -23.05 2.39
CA ALA A 177 -6.93 -22.57 1.38
C ALA A 177 -6.79 -23.38 0.06
N TYR A 178 -5.56 -23.74 -0.32
CA TYR A 178 -5.31 -24.64 -1.45
C TYR A 178 -5.83 -26.06 -1.18
N ILE A 179 -5.58 -26.61 0.00
CA ILE A 179 -6.12 -27.92 0.41
C ILE A 179 -7.65 -27.91 0.38
N TYR A 180 -8.29 -26.84 0.86
CA TYR A 180 -9.74 -26.70 0.79
C TYR A 180 -10.23 -26.83 -0.67
N ARG A 181 -9.62 -26.09 -1.61
CA ARG A 181 -10.04 -26.09 -3.03
C ARG A 181 -9.74 -27.39 -3.77
N THR A 182 -8.69 -28.11 -3.38
CA THR A 182 -8.38 -29.44 -3.95
C THR A 182 -9.34 -30.50 -3.44
N VAL A 183 -9.64 -30.50 -2.14
CA VAL A 183 -10.55 -31.47 -1.52
C VAL A 183 -12.01 -31.27 -1.95
N THR A 184 -12.42 -30.03 -2.24
CA THR A 184 -13.73 -29.74 -2.86
C THR A 184 -13.79 -30.07 -4.36
N GLY A 185 -12.70 -30.56 -4.96
CA GLY A 185 -12.63 -30.96 -6.37
C GLY A 185 -12.51 -29.81 -7.37
N SER A 186 -12.23 -28.58 -6.91
CA SER A 186 -12.08 -27.42 -7.79
C SER A 186 -10.67 -27.31 -8.40
N LEU A 187 -9.66 -27.83 -7.70
CA LEU A 187 -8.27 -27.86 -8.14
C LEU A 187 -7.75 -29.30 -8.19
N GLN A 188 -6.81 -29.56 -9.08
CA GLN A 188 -6.19 -30.88 -9.24
C GLN A 188 -4.83 -30.92 -8.55
N LEU A 189 -4.58 -32.00 -7.79
CA LEU A 189 -3.26 -32.41 -7.34
C LEU A 189 -2.80 -33.60 -8.18
N PRO A 190 -1.52 -33.69 -8.59
CA PRO A 190 -1.06 -34.78 -9.46
C PRO A 190 -1.21 -36.19 -8.84
N TRP A 191 -1.39 -36.26 -7.52
CA TRP A 191 -1.32 -37.50 -6.73
C TRP A 191 -2.66 -37.88 -6.07
N ILE A 192 -3.72 -37.09 -6.26
CA ILE A 192 -5.01 -37.29 -5.57
C ILE A 192 -6.12 -37.46 -6.64
N PRO A 193 -7.04 -38.43 -6.48
CA PRO A 193 -8.16 -38.59 -7.40
C PRO A 193 -9.01 -37.32 -7.49
N ASN A 194 -9.53 -37.05 -8.70
CA ASN A 194 -10.21 -35.80 -9.07
C ASN A 194 -11.64 -35.64 -8.49
N GLU A 195 -12.08 -36.57 -7.65
CA GLU A 195 -13.40 -36.56 -7.03
C GLU A 195 -13.38 -35.82 -5.68
N PRO A 196 -14.47 -35.13 -5.30
CA PRO A 196 -14.53 -34.44 -4.03
C PRO A 196 -14.47 -35.46 -2.87
N ILE A 197 -13.34 -35.51 -2.19
CA ILE A 197 -13.10 -36.47 -1.10
C ILE A 197 -13.91 -36.08 0.14
N THR A 198 -14.00 -34.79 0.45
CA THR A 198 -14.80 -34.28 1.58
C THR A 198 -15.32 -32.87 1.28
N LYS A 199 -16.19 -32.34 2.15
CA LYS A 199 -16.65 -30.94 2.09
C LYS A 199 -15.55 -29.89 2.38
N GLY A 200 -14.33 -30.29 2.76
CA GLY A 200 -13.19 -29.39 2.98
C GLY A 200 -13.29 -28.49 4.23
N ILE A 201 -14.31 -28.70 5.07
CA ILE A 201 -14.68 -27.80 6.19
C ILE A 201 -13.53 -27.58 7.17
N ARG A 202 -12.78 -28.64 7.51
CA ARG A 202 -11.63 -28.54 8.43
C ARG A 202 -10.55 -27.60 7.87
N ALA A 203 -10.20 -27.72 6.59
CA ALA A 203 -9.18 -26.88 5.95
C ALA A 203 -9.61 -25.40 5.88
N ALA A 204 -10.90 -25.15 5.58
CA ALA A 204 -11.46 -23.80 5.64
C ALA A 204 -11.39 -23.22 7.06
N ARG A 205 -11.79 -23.99 8.09
CA ARG A 205 -11.74 -23.57 9.51
C ARG A 205 -10.32 -23.27 9.98
N VAL A 206 -9.32 -24.08 9.59
CA VAL A 206 -7.90 -23.79 9.88
C VAL A 206 -7.48 -22.46 9.25
N THR A 207 -7.87 -22.20 8.01
CA THR A 207 -7.58 -20.93 7.33
C THR A 207 -8.21 -19.74 8.07
N TYR A 208 -9.47 -19.85 8.51
CA TYR A 208 -10.10 -18.83 9.35
C TYR A 208 -9.37 -18.61 10.68
N CYS A 209 -8.91 -19.68 11.33
CA CYS A 209 -8.09 -19.56 12.54
C CYS A 209 -6.78 -18.80 12.26
N CYS A 210 -6.10 -19.06 11.14
CA CYS A 210 -4.92 -18.30 10.71
C CYS A 210 -5.26 -16.82 10.49
N VAL A 211 -6.35 -16.50 9.79
CA VAL A 211 -6.81 -15.11 9.58
C VAL A 211 -7.07 -14.41 10.92
N ALA A 212 -7.82 -15.04 11.83
CA ALA A 212 -8.16 -14.47 13.12
C ALA A 212 -6.93 -14.24 14.00
N THR A 213 -6.02 -15.22 14.05
CA THR A 213 -4.76 -15.10 14.81
C THR A 213 -3.85 -14.01 14.24
N MET A 214 -3.74 -13.90 12.91
CA MET A 214 -3.01 -12.81 12.27
C MET A 214 -3.62 -11.44 12.59
N ALA A 215 -4.95 -11.31 12.51
CA ALA A 215 -5.64 -10.07 12.80
C ALA A 215 -5.42 -9.64 14.27
N VAL A 216 -5.65 -10.55 15.22
CA VAL A 216 -5.47 -10.29 16.65
C VAL A 216 -4.00 -9.98 16.98
N TRP A 217 -3.05 -10.75 16.44
CA TRP A 217 -1.63 -10.52 16.67
C TRP A 217 -1.16 -9.14 16.19
N ASN A 218 -1.55 -8.73 14.99
CA ASN A 218 -1.19 -7.41 14.47
C ASN A 218 -1.88 -6.26 15.23
N MET A 219 -3.10 -6.48 15.75
CA MET A 219 -3.73 -5.52 16.66
C MET A 219 -2.97 -5.39 18.00
N ILE A 220 -2.48 -6.51 18.54
CA ILE A 220 -1.63 -6.51 19.75
C ILE A 220 -0.30 -5.80 19.48
N LEU A 221 0.32 -6.03 18.31
CA LEU A 221 1.54 -5.33 17.91
C LEU A 221 1.33 -3.82 17.80
N LEU A 222 0.25 -3.40 17.14
CA LEU A 222 -0.12 -1.99 17.03
C LEU A 222 -0.32 -1.34 18.42
N TYR A 223 -0.95 -2.07 19.35
CA TYR A 223 -1.09 -1.65 20.74
C TYR A 223 0.25 -1.53 21.48
N ARG A 224 1.14 -2.51 21.32
CA ARG A 224 2.48 -2.51 21.91
C ARG A 224 3.34 -1.37 21.36
N THR A 225 3.31 -1.12 20.06
CA THR A 225 4.04 -0.03 19.41
C THR A 225 3.63 1.32 19.97
N LYS A 226 2.33 1.56 20.18
CA LYS A 226 1.84 2.77 20.85
C LYS A 226 2.37 2.91 22.28
N ARG A 227 2.28 1.85 23.08
CA ARG A 227 2.76 1.87 24.48
C ARG A 227 4.27 2.11 24.56
N ASN A 228 5.03 1.54 23.63
CA ASN A 228 6.49 1.68 23.59
C ASN A 228 6.94 3.04 23.02
N CYS A 229 6.09 3.76 22.29
CA CYS A 229 6.37 5.10 21.79
C CYS A 229 6.67 6.11 22.93
N GLU A 230 6.17 5.85 24.15
CA GLU A 230 6.46 6.66 25.33
C GLU A 230 7.93 6.55 25.79
N LYS A 231 8.68 5.55 25.31
CA LYS A 231 10.09 5.32 25.62
C LYS A 231 10.98 5.76 24.44
N ARG A 232 11.29 7.06 24.34
CA ARG A 232 12.25 7.73 23.42
C ARG A 232 12.58 6.92 22.14
N ARG A 233 11.67 6.93 21.16
CA ARG A 233 11.89 6.37 19.80
C ARG A 233 11.83 7.46 18.75
N THR A 234 12.57 7.29 17.66
CA THR A 234 12.46 8.22 16.51
C THR A 234 11.10 8.03 15.82
N PHE A 235 10.55 9.11 15.24
CA PHE A 235 9.27 9.06 14.52
C PHE A 235 9.26 8.03 13.38
N GLN A 236 10.38 7.89 12.65
CA GLN A 236 10.49 6.97 11.52
C GLN A 236 10.46 5.50 11.94
N GLU A 237 11.09 5.14 13.06
CA GLU A 237 11.01 3.79 13.62
C GLU A 237 9.58 3.46 14.07
N TYR A 238 8.89 4.42 14.70
CA TYR A 238 7.50 4.27 15.09
C TYR A 238 6.58 4.02 13.89
N ILE A 239 6.70 4.83 12.83
CA ILE A 239 5.91 4.66 11.59
C ILE A 239 6.19 3.31 10.94
N CYS A 240 7.45 2.86 10.90
CA CYS A 240 7.81 1.56 10.34
C CYS A 240 7.09 0.40 11.06
N GLU A 241 7.06 0.41 12.39
CA GLU A 241 6.34 -0.61 13.18
C GLU A 241 4.82 -0.56 13.00
N VAL A 242 4.24 0.64 12.92
CA VAL A 242 2.80 0.82 12.62
C VAL A 242 2.49 0.28 11.22
N CYS A 243 3.32 0.61 10.22
CA CYS A 243 3.20 0.08 8.87
C CYS A 243 3.28 -1.45 8.84
N GLY A 244 4.25 -2.06 9.54
CA GLY A 244 4.37 -3.52 9.61
C GLY A 244 3.13 -4.19 10.20
N SER A 245 2.51 -3.58 11.22
CA SER A 245 1.25 -4.08 11.80
C SER A 245 0.08 -3.97 10.81
N LEU A 246 -0.03 -2.84 10.10
CA LEU A 246 -1.06 -2.63 9.08
C LEU A 246 -0.88 -3.53 7.85
N GLU A 247 0.36 -3.81 7.41
CA GLU A 247 0.68 -4.77 6.34
C GLU A 247 0.26 -6.19 6.74
N GLY A 248 0.42 -6.56 8.02
CA GLY A 248 -0.07 -7.82 8.56
C GLY A 248 -1.61 -7.92 8.57
N LEU A 249 -2.32 -6.82 8.87
CA LEU A 249 -3.79 -6.76 8.76
C LEU A 249 -4.26 -6.87 7.30
N LEU A 250 -3.58 -6.19 6.37
CA LEU A 250 -3.84 -6.34 4.93
C LEU A 250 -3.62 -7.78 4.48
N SER A 251 -2.55 -8.43 4.95
CA SER A 251 -2.26 -9.83 4.65
C SER A 251 -3.31 -10.79 5.22
N ALA A 252 -3.86 -10.51 6.41
CA ALA A 252 -4.97 -11.28 6.97
C ALA A 252 -6.25 -11.17 6.11
N MET A 253 -6.58 -9.96 5.64
CA MET A 253 -7.71 -9.75 4.73
C MET A 253 -7.48 -10.41 3.37
N LEU A 254 -6.27 -10.31 2.80
CA LEU A 254 -5.92 -11.02 1.57
C LEU A 254 -6.08 -12.54 1.71
N LEU A 255 -5.65 -13.12 2.84
CA LEU A 255 -5.81 -14.55 3.09
C LEU A 255 -7.29 -14.96 3.19
N LEU A 256 -8.11 -14.14 3.84
CA LEU A 256 -9.56 -14.33 3.89
C LEU A 256 -10.15 -14.33 2.47
N GLU A 257 -9.79 -13.36 1.65
CA GLU A 257 -10.26 -13.25 0.27
C GLU A 257 -9.78 -14.41 -0.61
N MET A 258 -8.56 -14.90 -0.43
CA MET A 258 -8.06 -16.10 -1.13
C MET A 258 -8.90 -17.35 -0.83
N LEU A 259 -9.47 -17.44 0.37
CA LEU A 259 -10.38 -18.52 0.75
C LEU A 259 -11.78 -18.31 0.15
N LEU A 260 -12.32 -17.08 0.23
CA LEU A 260 -13.70 -16.77 -0.17
C LEU A 260 -13.88 -16.67 -1.69
N GLN A 261 -12.94 -16.05 -2.41
CA GLN A 261 -13.04 -15.86 -3.86
C GLN A 261 -12.97 -17.18 -4.61
N ARG A 262 -13.64 -17.25 -5.77
CA ARG A 262 -13.56 -18.41 -6.66
C ARG A 262 -12.09 -18.70 -7.06
N PRO A 263 -11.72 -19.97 -7.32
CA PRO A 263 -10.32 -20.32 -7.59
C PRO A 263 -9.66 -19.52 -8.72
N HIS A 264 -10.37 -19.27 -9.82
CA HIS A 264 -9.83 -18.48 -10.94
C HIS A 264 -9.56 -17.01 -10.56
N ASN A 265 -10.33 -16.45 -9.62
CA ASN A 265 -10.19 -15.08 -9.14
C ASN A 265 -8.99 -14.88 -8.21
N VAL A 266 -8.40 -15.95 -7.65
CA VAL A 266 -7.15 -15.85 -6.86
C VAL A 266 -5.98 -15.37 -7.72
N THR A 267 -6.01 -15.66 -9.02
CA THR A 267 -5.03 -15.10 -9.97
C THR A 267 -5.16 -13.59 -10.11
N LEU A 268 -6.39 -13.08 -10.13
CA LEU A 268 -6.63 -11.63 -10.14
C LEU A 268 -6.17 -10.96 -8.84
N LEU A 269 -6.42 -11.59 -7.69
CA LEU A 269 -5.87 -11.12 -6.41
C LEU A 269 -4.35 -10.95 -6.49
N ALA A 270 -3.62 -11.90 -7.07
CA ALA A 270 -2.18 -11.79 -7.28
C ALA A 270 -1.81 -10.61 -8.21
N VAL A 271 -2.53 -10.43 -9.32
CA VAL A 271 -2.34 -9.28 -10.22
C VAL A 271 -2.54 -7.95 -9.48
N PHE A 272 -3.59 -7.82 -8.67
CA PHE A 272 -3.85 -6.60 -7.89
C PHE A 272 -2.80 -6.37 -6.79
N VAL A 273 -2.23 -7.43 -6.21
CA VAL A 273 -1.07 -7.31 -5.29
C VAL A 273 0.16 -6.75 -6.00
N VAL A 274 0.44 -7.20 -7.23
CA VAL A 274 1.51 -6.63 -8.06
C VAL A 274 1.22 -5.17 -8.40
N GLN A 275 -0.01 -4.84 -8.79
CA GLN A 275 -0.41 -3.45 -9.08
C GLN A 275 -0.27 -2.54 -7.85
N GLU A 276 -0.63 -3.01 -6.66
CA GLU A 276 -0.43 -2.27 -5.40
C GLU A 276 1.06 -2.03 -5.12
N HIS A 277 1.92 -3.03 -5.31
CA HIS A 277 3.36 -2.88 -5.16
C HIS A 277 3.95 -1.84 -6.14
N LEU A 278 3.53 -1.89 -7.40
CA LEU A 278 4.00 -0.95 -8.42
C LEU A 278 3.50 0.48 -8.18
N LEU A 279 2.22 0.66 -7.82
CA LEU A 279 1.65 1.97 -7.49
C LEU A 279 2.26 2.57 -6.23
N SER A 280 2.50 1.76 -5.19
CA SER A 280 3.17 2.23 -3.98
C SER A 280 4.56 2.77 -4.24
N LYS A 281 5.33 2.14 -5.14
CA LYS A 281 6.65 2.62 -5.57
C LYS A 281 6.57 3.99 -6.28
N ILE A 282 5.57 4.20 -7.14
CA ILE A 282 5.34 5.48 -7.82
C ILE A 282 4.95 6.57 -6.80
N PHE A 283 4.03 6.26 -5.90
CA PHE A 283 3.53 7.22 -4.91
C PHE A 283 4.62 7.63 -3.90
N TRP A 284 5.46 6.69 -3.49
CA TRP A 284 6.59 6.95 -2.60
C TRP A 284 7.61 7.91 -3.24
N ASN A 285 8.04 7.60 -4.47
CA ASN A 285 9.07 8.37 -5.16
C ASN A 285 8.62 9.78 -5.53
N SER A 286 7.34 9.98 -5.84
CA SER A 286 6.82 11.25 -6.37
C SER A 286 6.22 12.19 -5.32
N GLN A 287 6.24 11.83 -4.03
CA GLN A 287 5.67 12.65 -2.93
C GLN A 287 4.26 13.17 -3.25
N VAL A 288 3.42 12.29 -3.78
CA VAL A 288 2.11 12.63 -4.34
C VAL A 288 1.17 13.15 -3.24
N LYS A 289 0.31 14.11 -3.59
CA LYS A 289 -0.71 14.64 -2.67
C LYS A 289 -1.63 13.53 -2.17
N THR A 290 -1.98 13.56 -0.88
CA THR A 290 -2.79 12.53 -0.21
C THR A 290 -4.11 12.23 -0.93
N TRP A 291 -4.82 13.27 -1.39
CA TRP A 291 -6.09 13.08 -2.10
C TRP A 291 -5.96 12.25 -3.39
N LEU A 292 -4.84 12.34 -4.11
CA LEU A 292 -4.59 11.57 -5.33
C LEU A 292 -4.39 10.09 -5.03
N VAL A 293 -3.65 9.77 -3.96
CA VAL A 293 -3.44 8.39 -3.50
C VAL A 293 -4.77 7.72 -3.21
N ILE A 294 -5.68 8.45 -2.56
CA ILE A 294 -6.99 7.95 -2.15
C ILE A 294 -7.93 7.83 -3.33
N LEU A 295 -7.99 8.86 -4.18
CA LEU A 295 -8.79 8.82 -5.40
C LEU A 295 -8.37 7.65 -6.30
N SER A 296 -7.06 7.45 -6.46
CA SER A 296 -6.50 6.34 -7.21
C SER A 296 -6.86 4.99 -6.57
N SER A 297 -6.82 4.89 -5.24
CA SER A 297 -7.20 3.67 -4.52
C SER A 297 -8.69 3.36 -4.63
N LEU A 298 -9.56 4.37 -4.60
CA LEU A 298 -11.00 4.21 -4.85
C LEU A 298 -11.27 3.70 -6.27
N TRP A 299 -10.57 4.23 -7.27
CA TRP A 299 -10.67 3.77 -8.65
C TRP A 299 -10.14 2.35 -8.83
N MET A 300 -9.00 2.02 -8.22
CA MET A 300 -8.45 0.66 -8.26
C MET A 300 -9.34 -0.34 -7.53
N GLY A 301 -9.93 0.03 -6.39
CA GLY A 301 -10.92 -0.79 -5.70
C GLY A 301 -12.17 -1.05 -6.54
N HIS A 302 -12.63 -0.03 -7.29
CA HIS A 302 -13.75 -0.19 -8.23
C HIS A 302 -13.38 -1.03 -9.46
N ALA A 303 -12.16 -0.88 -9.98
CA ALA A 303 -11.65 -1.71 -11.07
C ALA A 303 -11.54 -3.18 -10.63
N MET A 304 -11.06 -3.44 -9.42
CA MET A 304 -10.99 -4.77 -8.83
C MET A 304 -12.37 -5.39 -8.63
N TYR A 305 -13.35 -4.61 -8.15
CA TYR A 305 -14.73 -5.05 -7.99
C TYR A 305 -15.29 -5.69 -9.28
N PHE A 306 -15.19 -4.99 -10.42
CA PHE A 306 -15.66 -5.50 -11.70
C PHE A 306 -14.75 -6.58 -12.29
N SER A 307 -13.43 -6.45 -12.14
CA SER A 307 -12.49 -7.45 -12.66
C SER A 307 -12.72 -8.82 -12.01
N LEU A 308 -13.18 -8.88 -10.76
CA LEU A 308 -13.55 -10.13 -10.08
C LEU A 308 -14.89 -10.74 -10.57
N GLY A 309 -15.55 -10.15 -11.56
CA GLY A 309 -16.78 -10.66 -12.15
C GLY A 309 -18.07 -10.15 -11.47
N ASN A 310 -17.96 -9.26 -10.48
CA ASN A 310 -19.15 -8.63 -9.91
C ASN A 310 -19.75 -7.65 -10.93
N SER A 311 -21.07 -7.51 -10.90
CA SER A 311 -21.81 -6.59 -11.77
C SER A 311 -22.78 -5.72 -10.95
N ASN A 312 -23.66 -4.98 -11.64
CA ASN A 312 -24.76 -4.26 -10.99
C ASN A 312 -26.06 -5.09 -10.92
N SER A 313 -26.03 -6.35 -11.38
CA SER A 313 -27.15 -7.29 -11.25
C SER A 313 -27.08 -8.03 -9.92
N LEU A 314 -28.22 -8.32 -9.28
CA LEU A 314 -28.24 -9.15 -8.06
C LEU A 314 -27.78 -10.59 -8.33
N ALA A 315 -27.90 -11.07 -9.56
CA ALA A 315 -27.48 -12.41 -9.95
C ALA A 315 -25.97 -12.63 -9.90
N SER A 316 -25.16 -11.55 -9.90
CA SER A 316 -23.70 -11.68 -9.79
C SER A 316 -23.19 -11.82 -8.36
N VAL A 317 -24.03 -11.64 -7.33
CA VAL A 317 -23.59 -11.82 -5.93
C VAL A 317 -23.29 -13.30 -5.69
N ASP A 318 -22.04 -13.61 -5.37
CA ASP A 318 -21.64 -14.98 -5.08
C ASP A 318 -21.98 -15.38 -3.64
N ILE A 319 -23.21 -15.87 -3.44
CA ILE A 319 -23.67 -16.36 -2.13
C ILE A 319 -22.86 -17.59 -1.68
N SER A 320 -22.25 -18.35 -2.61
CA SER A 320 -21.46 -19.54 -2.26
C SER A 320 -20.24 -19.21 -1.40
N ALA A 321 -19.68 -18.00 -1.56
CA ALA A 321 -18.61 -17.50 -0.71
C ALA A 321 -19.02 -17.46 0.77
N GLY A 322 -20.28 -17.14 1.07
CA GLY A 322 -20.81 -17.09 2.42
C GLY A 322 -20.91 -18.44 3.13
N TYR A 323 -20.91 -19.55 2.39
CA TYR A 323 -21.01 -20.90 2.92
C TYR A 323 -19.66 -21.60 3.13
N VAL A 324 -18.55 -20.95 2.77
CA VAL A 324 -17.21 -21.55 2.87
C VAL A 324 -16.89 -21.88 4.34
N GLY A 325 -16.79 -23.18 4.65
CA GLY A 325 -16.46 -23.68 5.99
C GLY A 325 -17.62 -23.77 6.99
N LEU A 326 -18.87 -23.59 6.54
CA LEU A 326 -20.07 -23.77 7.35
C LEU A 326 -20.71 -25.15 7.14
N GLU A 327 -21.26 -25.72 8.22
CA GLU A 327 -22.06 -26.96 8.18
C GLU A 327 -23.55 -26.62 8.07
N ASP A 328 -24.00 -25.63 8.86
CA ASP A 328 -25.37 -25.16 8.92
C ASP A 328 -25.51 -23.72 8.42
N PHE A 329 -26.70 -23.38 7.93
CA PHE A 329 -27.02 -22.02 7.51
C PHE A 329 -27.17 -21.09 8.70
N VAL A 330 -26.23 -20.15 8.83
CA VAL A 330 -26.31 -19.05 9.81
C VAL A 330 -26.41 -17.72 9.04
N PRO A 331 -27.59 -17.08 8.97
CA PRO A 331 -27.83 -15.91 8.14
C PRO A 331 -26.81 -14.78 8.31
N SER A 332 -26.47 -14.46 9.56
CA SER A 332 -25.56 -13.38 9.89
C SER A 332 -24.13 -13.63 9.39
N VAL A 333 -23.66 -14.88 9.43
CA VAL A 333 -22.30 -15.24 9.00
C VAL A 333 -22.24 -15.27 7.48
N VAL A 334 -23.21 -15.93 6.85
CA VAL A 334 -23.30 -16.03 5.37
C VAL A 334 -23.40 -14.64 4.75
N GLY A 335 -24.26 -13.77 5.29
CA GLY A 335 -24.40 -12.39 4.84
C GLY A 335 -23.10 -11.60 4.98
N SER A 336 -22.41 -11.72 6.12
CA SER A 336 -21.15 -11.00 6.38
C SER A 336 -20.01 -11.45 5.46
N LEU A 337 -19.84 -12.76 5.28
CA LEU A 337 -18.81 -13.33 4.40
C LEU A 337 -19.10 -13.01 2.92
N THR A 338 -20.36 -13.09 2.50
CA THR A 338 -20.77 -12.69 1.14
C THR A 338 -20.50 -11.20 0.90
N TYR A 339 -20.79 -10.35 1.89
CA TYR A 339 -20.53 -8.91 1.81
C TYR A 339 -19.03 -8.60 1.69
N VAL A 340 -18.19 -9.24 2.50
CA VAL A 340 -16.73 -9.11 2.43
C VAL A 340 -16.21 -9.56 1.06
N ALA A 341 -16.62 -10.75 0.60
CA ALA A 341 -16.23 -11.27 -0.71
C ALA A 341 -16.68 -10.37 -1.88
N THR A 342 -17.89 -9.81 -1.80
CA THR A 342 -18.45 -8.93 -2.85
C THR A 342 -17.66 -7.62 -2.92
N TYR A 343 -17.33 -7.01 -1.78
CA TYR A 343 -16.61 -5.73 -1.71
C TYR A 343 -15.11 -5.88 -1.41
N CYS A 344 -14.53 -7.03 -1.74
CA CYS A 344 -13.10 -7.35 -1.63
C CYS A 344 -12.21 -6.22 -2.18
N GLY A 345 -12.48 -5.76 -3.40
CA GLY A 345 -11.72 -4.71 -4.07
C GLY A 345 -11.64 -3.41 -3.26
N PRO A 346 -12.77 -2.76 -2.95
CA PRO A 346 -12.80 -1.59 -2.07
C PRO A 346 -12.12 -1.83 -0.71
N ILE A 347 -12.34 -2.98 -0.04
CA ILE A 347 -11.74 -3.27 1.27
C ILE A 347 -10.20 -3.25 1.19
N LEU A 348 -9.63 -4.03 0.27
CA LEU A 348 -8.17 -4.19 0.15
C LEU A 348 -7.50 -2.87 -0.25
N TRP A 349 -8.05 -2.16 -1.22
CA TRP A 349 -7.47 -0.89 -1.70
C TRP A 349 -7.61 0.24 -0.69
N MET A 350 -8.63 0.23 0.16
CA MET A 350 -8.75 1.21 1.25
C MET A 350 -7.70 0.98 2.34
N ILE A 351 -7.42 -0.27 2.70
CA ILE A 351 -6.33 -0.60 3.63
C ILE A 351 -4.97 -0.21 3.00
N ALA A 352 -4.77 -0.50 1.71
CA ALA A 352 -3.56 -0.09 0.98
C ALA A 352 -3.38 1.43 0.90
N ALA A 353 -4.46 2.19 0.73
CA ALA A 353 -4.44 3.65 0.75
C ALA A 353 -3.96 4.17 2.12
N VAL A 354 -4.55 3.67 3.20
CA VAL A 354 -4.18 4.01 4.58
C VAL A 354 -2.70 3.69 4.85
N LEU A 355 -2.25 2.51 4.42
CA LEU A 355 -0.84 2.11 4.48
C LEU A 355 0.07 3.10 3.77
N SER A 356 -0.30 3.52 2.55
CA SER A 356 0.48 4.50 1.80
C SER A 356 0.52 5.87 2.48
N ILE A 357 -0.57 6.29 3.15
CA ILE A 357 -0.63 7.54 3.89
C ILE A 357 0.30 7.49 5.11
N VAL A 358 0.22 6.42 5.89
CA VAL A 358 1.06 6.24 7.08
C VAL A 358 2.52 6.16 6.69
N ARG A 359 2.85 5.38 5.66
CA ARG A 359 4.23 5.23 5.16
C ARG A 359 4.80 6.58 4.71
N ASN A 360 4.03 7.37 3.95
CA ASN A 360 4.49 8.67 3.41
C ASN A 360 4.58 9.79 4.46
N ALA A 361 4.18 9.55 5.71
CA ALA A 361 4.22 10.57 6.74
C ALA A 361 5.65 10.87 7.19
N ARG A 362 5.96 12.17 7.33
CA ARG A 362 7.24 12.66 7.85
C ARG A 362 7.13 13.22 9.27
N ASP A 363 5.95 13.75 9.59
CA ASP A 363 5.63 14.39 10.86
C ASP A 363 4.20 14.04 11.30
N MET A 364 3.94 14.11 12.60
CA MET A 364 2.62 13.84 13.19
C MET A 364 1.51 14.76 12.66
N ASN A 365 1.78 16.06 12.51
CA ASN A 365 0.80 17.02 12.00
C ASN A 365 0.40 16.71 10.55
N ARG A 366 1.36 16.32 9.71
CA ARG A 366 1.10 15.95 8.32
C ARG A 366 0.31 14.64 8.24
N LEU A 367 0.61 13.68 9.12
CA LEU A 367 -0.15 12.42 9.22
C LEU A 367 -1.61 12.67 9.60
N TRP A 368 -1.85 13.48 10.64
CA TRP A 368 -3.19 13.87 11.08
C TRP A 368 -4.01 14.54 9.97
N ASN A 369 -3.40 15.54 9.29
CA ASN A 369 -4.05 16.24 8.18
C ASN A 369 -4.32 15.29 7.01
N SER A 370 -3.42 14.35 6.73
CA SER A 370 -3.60 13.36 5.67
C SER A 370 -4.75 12.40 5.98
N PHE A 371 -4.93 11.97 7.23
CA PHE A 371 -6.09 11.17 7.63
C PHE A 371 -7.41 11.93 7.49
N HIS A 372 -7.47 13.21 7.87
CA HIS A 372 -8.68 14.02 7.71
C HIS A 372 -9.01 14.26 6.24
N GLN A 373 -7.99 14.61 5.45
CA GLN A 373 -8.13 14.72 4.00
C GLN A 373 -8.60 13.40 3.39
N ALA A 374 -8.18 12.26 3.95
CA ALA A 374 -8.63 10.97 3.49
C ALA A 374 -10.12 10.75 3.69
N CYS A 375 -10.58 10.91 4.93
CA CYS A 375 -11.99 10.79 5.27
C CYS A 375 -12.86 11.75 4.46
N TYR A 376 -12.38 12.99 4.24
CA TYR A 376 -13.06 13.98 3.42
C TYR A 376 -13.22 13.51 1.97
N VAL A 377 -12.13 13.08 1.32
CA VAL A 377 -12.17 12.63 -0.09
C VAL A 377 -13.05 11.39 -0.27
N ILE A 378 -12.94 10.41 0.62
CA ILE A 378 -13.78 9.19 0.58
C ILE A 378 -15.27 9.56 0.68
N THR A 379 -15.61 10.39 1.67
CA THR A 379 -16.99 10.80 1.93
C THR A 379 -17.54 11.62 0.78
N LEU A 380 -16.78 12.60 0.28
CA LEU A 380 -17.18 13.47 -0.83
C LEU A 380 -17.44 12.65 -2.10
N CYS A 381 -16.50 11.78 -2.50
CA CYS A 381 -16.66 10.97 -3.70
C CYS A 381 -17.88 10.04 -3.60
N GLN A 382 -18.09 9.38 -2.46
CA GLN A 382 -19.24 8.49 -2.29
C GLN A 382 -20.56 9.26 -2.22
N ALA A 383 -20.60 10.41 -1.54
CA ALA A 383 -21.79 11.26 -1.47
C ALA A 383 -22.20 11.79 -2.85
N LEU A 384 -21.23 12.18 -3.68
CA LEU A 384 -21.49 12.61 -5.06
C LEU A 384 -22.09 11.47 -5.91
N ILE A 385 -21.50 10.27 -5.85
CA ILE A 385 -22.01 9.10 -6.56
C ILE A 385 -23.44 8.75 -6.11
N LEU A 386 -23.66 8.71 -4.80
CA LEU A 386 -24.97 8.40 -4.24
C LEU A 386 -26.02 9.45 -4.61
N CYS A 387 -25.66 10.74 -4.57
CA CYS A 387 -26.54 11.83 -4.98
C CYS A 387 -27.00 11.66 -6.43
N VAL A 388 -26.05 11.41 -7.36
CA VAL A 388 -26.36 11.18 -8.77
C VAL A 388 -27.31 10.00 -8.93
N TYR A 389 -27.05 8.85 -8.29
CA TYR A 389 -27.92 7.69 -8.42
C TYR A 389 -29.30 7.89 -7.79
N CYS A 390 -29.40 8.57 -6.65
CA CYS A 390 -30.68 8.93 -6.05
C CYS A 390 -31.49 9.86 -6.97
N THR A 391 -30.87 10.88 -7.57
CA THR A 391 -31.53 11.76 -8.54
C THR A 391 -31.99 11.00 -9.77
N LEU A 392 -31.15 10.11 -10.33
CA LEU A 392 -31.50 9.30 -11.50
C LEU A 392 -32.66 8.35 -11.20
N VAL A 393 -32.63 7.63 -10.08
CA VAL A 393 -33.70 6.71 -9.67
C VAL A 393 -35.00 7.48 -9.42
N PHE A 394 -34.93 8.66 -8.79
CA PHE A 394 -36.09 9.51 -8.59
C PHE A 394 -36.69 10.01 -9.91
N GLY A 395 -35.85 10.49 -10.82
CA GLY A 395 -36.27 10.97 -12.14
C GLY A 395 -36.84 9.86 -13.02
N GLN A 396 -36.26 8.66 -12.96
CA GLN A 396 -36.67 7.49 -13.75
C GLN A 396 -37.62 6.55 -12.99
N ARG A 397 -38.33 7.04 -11.96
CA ARG A 397 -39.18 6.20 -11.09
C ARG A 397 -40.32 5.47 -11.82
N TYR A 398 -40.79 6.04 -12.94
CA TYR A 398 -41.83 5.44 -13.78
C TYR A 398 -41.27 4.72 -15.01
N HIS A 399 -39.94 4.65 -15.14
CA HIS A 399 -39.31 3.94 -16.24
C HIS A 399 -39.44 2.43 -16.04
N LEU A 400 -39.61 1.70 -17.14
CA LEU A 400 -39.83 0.24 -17.14
C LEU A 400 -38.70 -0.54 -16.42
N PHE A 401 -37.49 0.02 -16.39
CA PHE A 401 -36.29 -0.58 -15.79
C PHE A 401 -35.98 -0.13 -14.34
N VAL A 402 -36.92 0.56 -13.66
CA VAL A 402 -36.70 1.01 -12.26
C VAL A 402 -36.38 -0.16 -11.33
N TRP A 403 -37.10 -1.27 -11.45
CA TRP A 403 -36.93 -2.44 -10.57
C TRP A 403 -35.82 -3.39 -11.03
N SER A 404 -35.53 -3.48 -12.33
CA SER A 404 -34.58 -4.44 -12.88
C SER A 404 -33.15 -3.91 -13.03
N VAL A 405 -32.97 -2.59 -13.21
CA VAL A 405 -31.64 -1.99 -13.46
C VAL A 405 -31.30 -0.92 -12.42
N PHE A 406 -32.21 0.04 -12.19
CA PHE A 406 -31.89 1.20 -11.35
C PHE A 406 -31.87 0.86 -9.86
N SER A 407 -32.87 0.14 -9.35
CA SER A 407 -32.96 -0.25 -7.94
C SER A 407 -31.83 -1.20 -7.50
N PRO A 408 -31.49 -2.28 -8.24
CA PRO A 408 -30.32 -3.10 -7.92
C PRO A 408 -29.03 -2.28 -7.85
N LYS A 409 -28.81 -1.37 -8.81
CA LYS A 409 -27.62 -0.51 -8.80
C LYS A 409 -27.58 0.39 -7.56
N LEU A 410 -28.70 1.01 -7.20
CA LEU A 410 -28.78 1.85 -6.01
C LEU A 410 -28.53 1.05 -4.74
N LEU A 411 -29.02 -0.19 -4.67
CA LEU A 411 -28.77 -1.09 -3.53
C LEU A 411 -27.27 -1.38 -3.35
N TYR A 412 -26.55 -1.69 -4.44
CA TYR A 412 -25.10 -1.87 -4.39
C TYR A 412 -24.37 -0.60 -3.93
N GLU A 413 -24.80 0.58 -4.35
CA GLU A 413 -24.20 1.84 -3.89
C GLU A 413 -24.55 2.16 -2.43
N ALA A 414 -25.73 1.77 -1.95
CA ALA A 414 -26.11 1.91 -0.54
C ALA A 414 -25.23 1.03 0.36
N PHE A 415 -25.07 -0.25 0.01
CA PHE A 415 -24.17 -1.17 0.71
C PHE A 415 -22.71 -0.69 0.66
N LYS A 416 -22.23 -0.22 -0.50
CA LYS A 416 -20.89 0.39 -0.61
C LYS A 416 -20.75 1.65 0.25
N THR A 417 -21.81 2.43 0.43
CA THR A 417 -21.81 3.60 1.32
C THR A 417 -21.65 3.17 2.78
N ILE A 418 -22.34 2.11 3.21
CA ILE A 418 -22.15 1.50 4.54
C ILE A 418 -20.69 1.06 4.71
N LEU A 419 -20.11 0.37 3.72
CA LEU A 419 -18.70 -0.01 3.76
C LEU A 419 -17.77 1.19 3.95
N LEU A 420 -17.88 2.19 3.08
CA LEU A 420 -16.97 3.32 3.07
C LEU A 420 -17.13 4.21 4.31
N SER A 421 -18.35 4.35 4.83
CA SER A 421 -18.58 5.03 6.12
C SER A 421 -17.94 4.28 7.29
N LEU A 422 -18.05 2.95 7.35
CA LEU A 422 -17.33 2.14 8.32
C LEU A 422 -15.81 2.31 8.18
N CYS A 423 -15.28 2.31 6.95
CA CYS A 423 -13.87 2.60 6.70
C CYS A 423 -13.46 3.99 7.20
N VAL A 424 -14.27 5.03 6.97
CA VAL A 424 -14.01 6.39 7.49
C VAL A 424 -13.94 6.39 9.02
N VAL A 425 -14.87 5.74 9.70
CA VAL A 425 -14.84 5.60 11.17
C VAL A 425 -13.57 4.89 11.62
N LEU A 426 -13.19 3.79 10.97
CA LEU A 426 -11.96 3.04 11.29
C LEU A 426 -10.70 3.90 11.08
N VAL A 427 -10.64 4.69 10.00
CA VAL A 427 -9.52 5.60 9.73
C VAL A 427 -9.43 6.71 10.78
N LEU A 428 -10.55 7.28 11.22
CA LEU A 428 -10.56 8.27 12.30
C LEU A 428 -10.13 7.67 13.64
N CYS A 429 -10.58 6.44 13.95
CA CYS A 429 -10.12 5.69 15.12
C CYS A 429 -8.61 5.43 15.07
N LEU A 430 -8.08 5.00 13.92
CA LEU A 430 -6.65 4.81 13.70
C LEU A 430 -5.88 6.14 13.82
N ALA A 431 -6.38 7.22 13.25
CA ALA A 431 -5.77 8.55 13.32
C ALA A 431 -5.63 9.01 14.78
N ARG A 432 -6.69 8.89 15.57
CA ARG A 432 -6.66 9.18 17.02
C ARG A 432 -5.73 8.23 17.77
N PHE A 433 -5.70 6.97 17.38
CA PHE A 433 -4.86 5.98 18.02
C PHE A 433 -3.37 6.26 17.81
N VAL A 434 -2.97 6.56 16.57
CA VAL A 434 -1.59 6.74 16.13
C VAL A 434 -1.02 8.12 16.48
N VAL A 435 -1.84 9.19 16.42
CA VAL A 435 -1.37 10.58 16.62
C VAL A 435 -1.37 11.00 18.09
N ARG A 436 -2.23 10.44 18.96
CA ARG A 436 -2.32 10.82 20.39
C ARG A 436 -1.21 10.24 21.26
N THR A 437 0.02 10.21 20.75
CA THR A 437 1.21 9.75 21.48
C THR A 437 1.88 10.92 22.19
N LYS A 438 1.86 10.93 23.52
CA LYS A 438 2.43 12.00 24.35
C LYS A 438 3.93 12.25 24.16
N GLY A 439 4.66 11.31 23.55
CA GLY A 439 6.12 11.33 23.47
C GLY A 439 6.72 12.40 22.54
N PHE A 440 6.00 12.85 21.51
CA PHE A 440 6.56 13.79 20.52
C PHE A 440 6.23 15.26 20.78
N ASP A 441 5.25 15.55 21.65
CA ASP A 441 4.90 16.93 22.01
C ASP A 441 5.95 17.55 22.97
N ALA A 442 6.70 16.73 23.70
CA ALA A 442 7.74 17.17 24.64
C ALA A 442 9.04 17.63 23.96
N GLU A 443 9.32 17.19 22.73
CA GLU A 443 10.54 17.54 21.99
C GLU A 443 10.46 18.92 21.32
N LYS A 444 9.29 19.58 21.36
CA LYS A 444 9.11 20.97 20.89
C LYS A 444 9.17 22.03 21.99
N SER A 445 9.29 21.61 23.25
CA SER A 445 9.30 22.49 24.42
C SER A 445 10.67 22.62 25.10
N GLU A 446 11.71 22.00 24.54
CA GLU A 446 13.12 22.20 24.89
C GLU A 446 13.84 22.81 23.68
#